data_AF-A0A367WZ26-F1
#
_entry.id   AF-A0A367WZ26-F1
#
_cell.length_a   1.000
_cell.length_b   1.000
_cell.length_c   1.000
_cell.angle_alpha   90.00
_cell.angle_beta   90.00
_cell.angle_gamma   90.00
#
_symmetry.space_group_name_H-M   'P 1'
#
loop_
_entity.id
_entity.type
_entity.pdbx_description
1 polymer ?
#
loop_
_entity_poly.entity_id
_entity_poly.type
_entity_poly.pdbx_seq_one_letter_code
_entity_poly.pdbx_strand_id
1 'polypeptide(L)'
;MARGRSPKKGRSAFSGLSVVASAVLLFIVALPTFITLVVGLLPSMVAFIFDRSPGRTMARCVFGLNFSGVAPYILELWLVPAQTVGGATQQIFQPLALSIMYGAAGLGWLLYLAMPPIVANVLNLSAQRRVGELRKKQRTLIKTWGDSLIKEVDRSGN
;
A
#
# COMPACT_ATOMS: atom_id res chain seq x y z
N MET A 1 31.11 31.57 -56.93
CA MET A 1 29.94 32.17 -56.23
C MET A 1 29.21 31.07 -55.46
N ALA A 2 29.52 30.87 -54.18
CA ALA A 2 28.83 29.90 -53.34
C ALA A 2 27.75 30.61 -52.52
N ARG A 3 26.48 30.26 -52.76
CA ARG A 3 25.30 30.88 -52.17
C ARG A 3 25.02 30.21 -50.82
N GLY A 4 25.36 30.88 -49.72
CA GLY A 4 25.10 30.39 -48.36
C GLY A 4 23.60 30.24 -48.10
N ARG A 5 23.12 29.01 -47.87
CA ARG A 5 21.78 28.74 -47.37
C ARG A 5 21.80 28.85 -45.85
N SER A 6 21.15 29.88 -45.31
CA SER A 6 20.84 30.00 -43.88
C SER A 6 19.82 28.92 -43.45
N PRO A 7 20.01 28.22 -42.33
CA PRO A 7 19.04 27.24 -41.87
C PRO A 7 17.79 27.93 -41.33
N LYS A 8 16.61 27.56 -41.84
CA LYS A 8 15.33 28.02 -41.31
C LYS A 8 15.14 27.39 -39.92
N LYS A 9 15.16 28.22 -38.88
CA LYS A 9 14.81 27.85 -37.50
C LYS A 9 13.37 27.32 -37.49
N GLY A 10 13.22 26.01 -37.40
CA GLY A 10 11.91 25.36 -37.26
C GLY A 10 11.22 25.92 -36.01
N ARG A 11 10.01 26.47 -36.19
CA ARG A 11 9.15 26.84 -35.05
C ARG A 11 8.86 25.55 -34.30
N SER A 12 9.49 25.38 -33.13
CA SER A 12 9.19 24.35 -32.16
C SER A 12 7.67 24.29 -31.96
N ALA A 13 7.08 23.11 -32.14
CA ALA A 13 5.67 22.83 -31.86
C ALA A 13 5.30 23.09 -30.37
N PHE A 14 6.30 23.21 -29.51
CA PHE A 14 6.18 23.69 -28.14
C PHE A 14 6.62 25.16 -28.09
N SER A 15 5.71 26.05 -28.44
CA SER A 15 5.80 27.46 -28.07
C SER A 15 5.46 27.60 -26.59
N GLY A 16 6.07 28.53 -25.86
CA GLY A 16 5.77 28.72 -24.43
C GLY A 16 4.27 28.90 -24.15
N LEU A 17 3.52 29.47 -25.10
CA LEU A 17 2.08 29.63 -25.03
C LEU A 17 1.30 28.30 -25.10
N SER A 18 1.75 27.31 -25.89
CA SER A 18 1.09 26.00 -25.95
C SER A 18 1.36 25.17 -24.69
N VAL A 19 2.52 25.35 -24.05
CA VAL A 19 2.83 24.75 -22.75
C VAL A 19 1.98 25.36 -21.63
N VAL A 20 1.81 26.69 -21.64
CA VAL A 20 0.97 27.37 -20.64
C VAL A 20 -0.51 27.01 -20.84
N ALA A 21 -1.00 26.98 -22.08
CA ALA A 21 -2.38 26.61 -22.38
C ALA A 21 -2.67 25.15 -21.99
N SER A 22 -1.75 24.21 -22.25
CA SER A 22 -1.92 22.82 -21.82
C SER A 22 -1.86 22.67 -20.31
N ALA A 23 -0.97 23.41 -19.62
CA ALA A 23 -0.92 23.43 -18.16
C ALA A 23 -2.21 23.96 -17.52
N VAL A 24 -2.80 25.02 -18.07
CA VAL A 24 -4.08 25.58 -17.61
C VAL A 24 -5.23 24.59 -17.83
N LEU A 25 -5.27 23.96 -19.01
CA LEU A 25 -6.31 22.96 -19.32
C LEU A 25 -6.22 21.75 -18.38
N LEU A 26 -4.99 21.26 -18.13
CA LEU A 26 -4.73 20.19 -17.17
C LEU A 26 -5.13 20.60 -15.75
N PHE A 27 -4.85 21.83 -15.33
CA PHE A 27 -5.23 22.32 -14.01
C PHE A 27 -6.76 22.36 -13.83
N ILE A 28 -7.51 22.84 -14.83
CA ILE A 28 -8.97 22.88 -14.78
C ILE A 28 -9.57 21.47 -14.68
N VAL A 29 -9.03 20.50 -15.42
CA VAL A 29 -9.45 19.09 -15.36
C VAL A 29 -9.00 18.42 -14.05
N ALA A 30 -7.87 18.84 -13.48
CA ALA A 30 -7.32 18.29 -12.24
C ALA A 30 -7.94 18.88 -10.96
N LEU A 31 -8.64 20.01 -11.04
CA LEU A 31 -9.25 20.63 -9.85
C LEU A 31 -10.30 19.74 -9.17
N PRO A 32 -11.30 19.18 -9.89
CA PRO A 32 -12.29 18.29 -9.29
C PRO A 32 -11.65 17.04 -8.67
N THR A 33 -10.66 16.46 -9.35
CA THR A 33 -9.97 15.24 -8.89
C THR A 33 -9.14 15.50 -7.64
N PHE A 34 -8.48 16.66 -7.57
CA PHE A 34 -7.75 17.11 -6.40
C PHE A 34 -8.67 17.30 -5.18
N ILE A 35 -9.83 17.93 -5.36
CA ILE A 35 -10.81 18.12 -4.26
C ILE A 35 -11.30 16.75 -3.75
N THR A 36 -11.67 15.84 -4.66
CA THR A 36 -12.08 14.47 -4.30
C THR A 36 -11.00 13.74 -3.52
N LEU A 37 -9.75 13.82 -3.97
CA LEU A 37 -8.62 13.20 -3.28
C LEU A 37 -8.40 13.79 -1.89
N VAL A 38 -8.38 15.13 -1.77
CA VAL A 38 -8.14 15.79 -0.49
C VAL A 38 -9.22 15.40 0.52
N VAL A 39 -10.51 15.49 0.14
CA VAL A 39 -11.63 15.20 1.05
C VAL A 39 -11.75 13.71 1.35
N GLY A 40 -11.61 12.85 0.33
CA GLY A 40 -11.71 11.40 0.48
C GLY A 40 -10.56 10.81 1.30
N LEU A 41 -9.33 11.30 1.08
CA LEU A 41 -8.13 10.81 1.76
C LEU A 41 -7.84 11.52 3.09
N LEU A 42 -8.72 12.40 3.58
CA LEU A 42 -8.58 13.06 4.89
C LEU A 42 -8.18 12.08 6.01
N PRO A 43 -8.85 10.91 6.19
CA PRO A 43 -8.45 9.94 7.21
C PRO A 43 -7.03 9.40 7.03
N SER A 44 -6.55 9.27 5.79
CA SER A 44 -5.19 8.82 5.51
C SER A 44 -4.15 9.89 5.80
N MET A 45 -4.48 11.17 5.58
CA MET A 45 -3.65 12.30 5.99
C MET A 45 -3.53 12.32 7.52
N VAL A 46 -4.65 12.14 8.24
CA VAL A 46 -4.67 12.01 9.70
C VAL A 46 -3.80 10.83 10.14
N ALA A 47 -4.00 9.64 9.55
CA ALA A 47 -3.17 8.48 9.88
C ALA A 47 -1.68 8.74 9.65
N PHE A 48 -1.30 9.39 8.55
CA PHE A 48 0.09 9.74 8.25
C PHE A 48 0.71 10.70 9.26
N ILE A 49 -0.06 11.65 9.81
CA ILE A 49 0.41 12.61 10.83
C ILE A 49 0.59 11.92 12.19
N PHE A 50 -0.33 11.03 12.56
CA PHE A 50 -0.33 10.38 13.89
C PHE A 50 0.46 9.07 13.95
N ASP A 51 0.92 8.55 12.81
CA ASP A 51 1.64 7.28 12.77
C ASP A 51 3.02 7.38 13.43
N ARG A 52 3.16 6.72 14.59
CA ARG A 52 4.43 6.55 15.30
C ARG A 52 5.02 5.15 15.17
N SER A 53 4.42 4.29 14.35
CA SER A 53 4.88 2.91 14.19
C SER A 53 6.20 2.86 13.40
N PRO A 54 7.07 1.87 13.69
CA PRO A 54 8.29 1.68 12.92
C PRO A 54 7.96 1.39 11.45
N GLY A 55 8.45 2.24 10.56
CA GLY A 55 8.17 2.15 9.13
C GLY A 55 6.79 2.65 8.71
N ARG A 56 6.06 3.38 9.56
CA ARG A 56 4.76 3.98 9.23
C ARG A 56 3.74 2.97 8.67
N THR A 57 3.64 1.82 9.33
CA THR A 57 2.77 0.72 8.90
C THR A 57 1.29 1.07 9.02
N MET A 58 0.89 1.86 10.01
CA MET A 58 -0.49 2.31 10.17
C MET A 58 -0.92 3.19 8.98
N ALA A 59 -0.11 4.18 8.63
CA ALA A 59 -0.35 5.07 7.51
C ALA A 59 -0.45 4.30 6.19
N ARG A 60 0.40 3.28 5.97
CA ARG A 60 0.34 2.44 4.77
C ARG A 60 -0.94 1.61 4.69
N CYS A 61 -1.35 0.98 5.80
CA CYS A 61 -2.59 0.20 5.87
C CYS A 61 -3.81 1.08 5.59
N VAL A 62 -3.88 2.25 6.24
CA VAL A 62 -5.00 3.18 6.09
C VAL A 62 -5.00 3.83 4.71
N PHE A 63 -3.85 4.21 4.16
CA PHE A 63 -3.76 4.79 2.82
C PHE A 63 -4.23 3.81 1.75
N GLY A 64 -3.75 2.56 1.76
CA GLY A 64 -4.14 1.57 0.74
C GLY A 64 -5.64 1.30 0.73
N LEU A 65 -6.24 1.12 1.91
CA LEU A 65 -7.66 0.84 2.02
C LEU A 65 -8.53 2.08 1.77
N ASN A 66 -8.19 3.24 2.32
CA ASN A 66 -8.92 4.48 2.01
C ASN A 66 -8.86 4.80 0.50
N PHE A 67 -7.68 4.72 -0.11
CA PHE A 67 -7.53 4.96 -1.54
C PHE A 67 -8.39 3.99 -2.37
N SER A 68 -8.51 2.73 -1.97
CA SER A 68 -9.43 1.79 -2.62
C SER A 68 -10.90 2.20 -2.52
N GLY A 69 -11.32 2.81 -1.40
CA GLY A 69 -12.66 3.36 -1.22
C GLY A 69 -12.91 4.65 -2.02
N VAL A 70 -11.87 5.44 -2.27
CA VAL A 70 -11.96 6.68 -3.06
C VAL A 70 -11.87 6.42 -4.57
N ALA A 71 -11.17 5.35 -4.98
CA ALA A 71 -10.94 4.97 -6.37
C ALA A 71 -12.19 4.93 -7.28
N PRO A 72 -13.33 4.31 -6.90
CA PRO A 72 -14.51 4.28 -7.77
C PRO A 72 -15.05 5.69 -8.07
N TYR A 73 -15.00 6.60 -7.09
CA TYR A 73 -15.48 7.98 -7.27
C TYR A 73 -14.56 8.80 -8.18
N ILE A 74 -13.26 8.55 -8.15
CA ILE A 74 -12.31 9.15 -9.09
C ILE A 74 -12.58 8.65 -10.52
N LEU A 75 -12.82 7.34 -10.68
CA LEU A 75 -13.11 6.75 -11.97
C LEU A 75 -14.44 7.27 -12.54
N GLU A 76 -15.49 7.31 -11.74
CA GLU A 76 -16.78 7.92 -12.12
C GLU A 76 -16.60 9.37 -12.52
N LEU A 77 -15.83 10.13 -11.74
CA LEU A 77 -15.53 11.52 -12.06
C LEU A 77 -14.89 11.59 -13.45
N TRP A 78 -13.83 10.82 -13.75
CA TRP A 78 -13.14 10.83 -15.04
C TRP A 78 -13.99 10.38 -16.25
N LEU A 79 -14.98 9.52 -16.04
CA LEU A 79 -15.86 9.02 -17.10
C LEU A 79 -16.95 10.02 -17.48
N VAL A 80 -17.26 11.00 -16.62
CA VAL A 80 -18.27 12.02 -16.90
C VAL A 80 -17.70 13.12 -17.82
N PRO A 81 -18.38 13.47 -18.93
CA PRO A 81 -17.87 14.44 -19.91
C PRO A 81 -17.64 15.86 -19.36
N ALA A 82 -18.32 16.24 -18.29
CA ALA A 82 -18.21 17.54 -17.64
C ALA A 82 -17.57 17.40 -16.26
N GLN A 83 -16.24 17.60 -16.18
CA GLN A 83 -15.46 17.66 -14.93
C GLN A 83 -15.79 18.94 -14.16
N THR A 84 -17.00 19.03 -13.61
CA THR A 84 -17.43 20.22 -12.86
C THR A 84 -17.11 20.06 -11.37
N VAL A 85 -16.70 21.17 -10.75
CA VAL A 85 -16.49 21.22 -9.29
C VAL A 85 -17.80 20.94 -8.53
N GLY A 86 -18.94 21.39 -9.08
CA GLY A 86 -20.26 21.11 -8.52
C GLY A 86 -20.61 19.63 -8.50
N GLY A 87 -20.33 18.91 -9.59
CA GLY A 87 -20.55 17.46 -9.66
C GLY A 87 -19.67 16.69 -8.68
N ALA A 88 -18.38 17.01 -8.62
CA ALA A 88 -17.45 16.37 -7.69
C ALA A 88 -17.85 16.60 -6.22
N THR A 89 -18.17 17.85 -5.85
CA THR A 89 -18.60 18.16 -4.48
C THR A 89 -19.92 17.47 -4.13
N GLN A 90 -20.90 17.44 -5.03
CA GLN A 90 -22.13 16.70 -4.80
C GLN A 90 -21.90 15.21 -4.60
N GLN A 91 -20.99 14.59 -5.37
CA GLN A 91 -20.67 13.16 -5.28
C GLN A 91 -19.96 12.83 -3.96
N ILE A 92 -18.98 13.65 -3.54
CA ILE A 92 -18.22 13.42 -2.30
C ILE A 92 -19.11 13.54 -1.07
N PHE A 93 -19.99 14.55 -1.02
CA PHE A 93 -20.83 14.81 0.16
C PHE A 93 -22.09 13.94 0.23
N GLN A 94 -22.24 12.93 -0.63
CA GLN A 94 -23.29 11.94 -0.46
C GLN A 94 -23.00 11.08 0.78
N PRO A 95 -24.00 10.81 1.64
CA PRO A 95 -23.80 10.01 2.85
C PRO A 95 -23.21 8.63 2.58
N LEU A 96 -23.65 7.98 1.49
CA LEU A 96 -23.13 6.67 1.08
C LEU A 96 -21.66 6.76 0.63
N ALA A 97 -21.29 7.81 -0.11
CA ALA A 97 -19.92 8.01 -0.58
C ALA A 97 -18.93 8.18 0.57
N LEU A 98 -19.26 9.07 1.51
CA LEU A 98 -18.45 9.27 2.73
C LEU A 98 -18.36 7.99 3.55
N SER A 99 -19.46 7.24 3.68
CA SER A 99 -19.48 5.97 4.42
C SER A 99 -18.53 4.94 3.81
N ILE A 100 -18.47 4.86 2.48
CA ILE A 100 -17.58 3.93 1.78
C ILE A 100 -16.12 4.38 1.88
N MET A 101 -15.82 5.66 1.59
CA MET A 101 -14.47 6.21 1.66
C MET A 101 -13.90 6.07 3.09
N TYR A 102 -14.65 6.54 4.09
CA TYR A 102 -14.17 6.57 5.47
C TYR A 102 -14.34 5.22 6.17
N GLY A 103 -15.33 4.42 5.78
CA GLY A 103 -15.45 3.03 6.21
C GLY A 103 -14.24 2.20 5.76
N ALA A 104 -13.80 2.35 4.50
CA ALA A 104 -12.59 1.71 4.02
C ALA A 104 -11.34 2.17 4.79
N ALA A 105 -11.23 3.47 5.12
CA ALA A 105 -10.16 3.97 5.98
C ALA A 105 -10.20 3.37 7.39
N GLY A 106 -11.39 3.22 7.98
CA GLY A 106 -11.62 2.56 9.26
C GLY A 106 -11.21 1.09 9.24
N LEU A 107 -11.46 0.38 8.15
CA LEU A 107 -10.94 -0.98 7.95
C LEU A 107 -9.41 -1.01 7.94
N GLY A 108 -8.75 0.02 7.42
CA GLY A 108 -7.29 0.13 7.48
C GLY A 108 -6.75 0.29 8.90
N TRP A 109 -7.46 1.04 9.74
CA TRP A 109 -7.16 1.12 11.17
C TRP A 109 -7.37 -0.22 11.86
N LEU A 110 -8.49 -0.89 11.59
CA LEU A 110 -8.80 -2.19 12.15
C LEU A 110 -7.73 -3.21 11.75
N LEU A 111 -7.32 -3.21 10.48
CA LEU A 111 -6.25 -4.08 9.97
C LEU A 111 -4.96 -3.86 10.75
N TYR A 112 -4.54 -2.62 10.94
CA TYR A 112 -3.34 -2.30 11.72
C TYR A 112 -3.41 -2.82 13.17
N LEU A 113 -4.58 -2.69 13.82
CA LEU A 113 -4.79 -3.14 15.19
C LEU A 113 -4.90 -4.67 15.32
N ALA A 114 -5.45 -5.34 14.30
CA ALA A 114 -5.65 -6.79 14.28
C ALA A 114 -4.38 -7.57 13.88
N MET A 115 -3.44 -6.95 13.17
CA MET A 115 -2.24 -7.65 12.68
C MET A 115 -1.31 -8.19 13.79
N PRO A 116 -0.99 -7.46 14.88
CA PRO A 116 -0.09 -7.95 15.92
C PRO A 116 -0.50 -9.31 16.53
N PRO A 117 -1.75 -9.53 17.00
CA PRO A 117 -2.14 -10.83 17.55
C PRO A 117 -2.14 -11.95 16.49
N ILE A 118 -2.49 -11.64 15.24
CA ILE A 118 -2.45 -12.61 14.14
C ILE A 118 -1.02 -13.10 13.90
N VAL A 119 -0.07 -12.17 13.79
CA VAL A 119 1.35 -12.50 13.58
C VAL A 119 1.92 -13.28 14.76
N ALA A 120 1.59 -12.88 15.99
CA ALA A 120 2.02 -13.60 17.20
C ALA A 120 1.54 -15.05 17.20
N ASN A 121 0.27 -15.30 16.84
CA ASN A 121 -0.28 -16.65 16.75
C ASN A 121 0.40 -17.50 15.68
N VAL A 122 0.66 -16.94 14.50
CA VAL A 122 1.37 -17.63 13.41
C VAL A 122 2.80 -18.00 13.81
N LEU A 123 3.51 -17.08 14.47
CA LEU A 123 4.86 -17.34 14.98
C LEU A 123 4.85 -18.43 16.06
N ASN A 124 3.89 -18.41 16.99
CA ASN A 124 3.75 -19.45 18.02
C ASN A 124 3.48 -20.83 17.42
N LEU A 125 2.58 -20.93 16.44
CA LEU A 125 2.31 -22.19 15.74
C LEU A 125 3.56 -22.70 15.00
N SER A 126 4.32 -21.80 14.39
CA SER A 126 5.56 -22.15 13.68
C SER A 126 6.64 -22.63 14.64
N ALA A 127 6.79 -21.98 15.80
CA ALA A 127 7.71 -22.39 16.85
C ALA A 127 7.34 -23.78 17.42
N GLN A 128 6.04 -24.03 17.66
CA GLN A 128 5.58 -25.34 18.13
C GLN A 128 5.87 -26.46 17.12
N ARG A 129 5.63 -26.22 15.82
CA ARG A 129 6.00 -27.16 14.76
C ARG A 129 7.49 -27.46 14.76
N ARG A 130 8.32 -26.42 14.85
CA ARG A 130 9.78 -26.56 14.91
C ARG A 130 10.25 -27.38 16.11
N VAL A 131 9.69 -27.15 17.29
CA VAL A 131 9.98 -27.96 18.48
C VAL A 131 9.58 -29.42 18.27
N GLY A 132 8.42 -29.67 17.63
CA GLY A 132 7.98 -31.02 17.30
C GLY A 132 8.95 -31.76 16.36
N GLU A 133 9.44 -31.09 15.33
CA GLU A 133 10.46 -31.63 14.41
C GLU A 133 11.77 -31.93 15.14
N LEU A 134 12.26 -31.00 15.97
CA LEU A 134 13.49 -31.18 16.73
C LEU A 134 13.38 -32.35 17.70
N ARG A 135 12.25 -32.49 18.41
CA ARG A 135 11.98 -33.64 19.28
C ARG A 135 11.92 -34.96 18.52
N LYS A 136 11.36 -34.97 17.30
CA LYS A 136 11.38 -36.16 16.43
C LYS A 136 12.81 -36.53 16.05
N LYS A 137 13.62 -35.57 15.59
CA LYS A 137 15.04 -35.78 15.25
C LYS A 137 15.83 -36.30 16.46
N GLN A 138 15.64 -35.70 17.64
CA GLN A 138 16.28 -36.14 18.88
C GLN A 138 15.92 -37.61 19.20
N ARG A 139 14.65 -37.99 19.09
CA ARG A 139 14.22 -39.39 19.29
C ARG A 139 14.85 -40.34 18.27
N THR A 140 14.94 -39.95 17.00
CA THR A 140 15.62 -40.76 15.98
C THR A 140 17.09 -40.95 16.31
N LEU A 141 17.80 -39.89 16.70
CA LEU A 141 19.21 -39.98 17.09
C LEU A 141 19.41 -40.89 18.31
N ILE A 142 18.57 -40.77 19.34
CA ILE A 142 18.60 -41.68 20.50
C ILE A 142 18.35 -43.12 20.07
N LYS A 143 17.42 -43.37 19.14
CA LYS A 143 17.16 -44.74 18.65
C LYS A 143 18.34 -45.30 17.85
N THR A 144 19.00 -44.50 17.03
CA THR A 144 20.10 -44.97 16.17
C THR A 144 21.43 -45.10 16.92
N TRP A 145 21.71 -44.18 17.84
CA TRP A 145 23.01 -44.06 18.52
C TRP A 145 22.95 -44.41 20.02
N GLY A 146 21.76 -44.56 20.60
CA GLY A 146 21.60 -44.90 22.01
C GLY A 146 22.14 -46.29 22.32
N ASP A 147 21.86 -47.27 21.47
CA ASP A 147 22.36 -48.64 21.64
C ASP A 147 23.89 -48.73 21.52
N SER A 148 24.52 -47.89 20.67
CA SER A 148 25.97 -47.86 20.54
C SER A 148 26.63 -47.20 21.75
N LEU A 149 26.05 -46.13 22.30
CA LEU A 149 26.54 -45.48 23.52
C LEU A 149 26.44 -46.39 24.75
N ILE A 150 25.33 -47.14 24.90
CA ILE A 150 25.15 -48.09 26.00
C ILE A 150 26.19 -49.22 25.94
N LYS A 151 26.43 -49.78 24.74
CA LYS A 151 27.46 -50.82 24.53
C LYS A 151 28.88 -50.32 24.79
N GLU A 152 29.14 -49.04 24.60
CA GLU A 152 30.46 -48.44 24.83
C GLU A 152 30.73 -48.17 26.32
N VAL A 153 29.71 -47.74 27.05
CA VAL A 153 29.76 -47.56 28.51
C VAL A 153 29.95 -48.91 29.23
N ASP A 154 29.18 -49.94 28.87
CA ASP A 154 29.32 -51.28 29.48
C ASP A 154 30.72 -51.88 29.25
N ARG A 155 31.34 -51.61 28.11
CA ARG A 155 32.70 -52.06 27.77
C ARG A 155 33.81 -51.29 28.49
N SER A 156 33.54 -50.05 28.91
CA SER A 156 34.48 -49.19 29.64
C SER A 156 34.39 -49.37 31.17
N GLY A 157 33.31 -49.96 31.67
CA GLY A 157 33.04 -50.16 33.10
C GLY A 157 33.56 -51.47 33.68
N ASN A 158 34.29 -52.27 32.90
CA ASN A 158 34.83 -53.58 33.24
C ASN A 158 36.34 -53.65 32.93
#